data_AF-A0A4R7J608-F1
#
_entry.id   AF-A0A4R7J608-F1
#
_cell.length_a   1.000
_cell.length_b   1.000
_cell.length_c   1.000
_cell.angle_alpha   90.00
_cell.angle_beta   90.00
_cell.angle_gamma   90.00
#
_symmetry.space_group_name_H-M   'P 1'
#
loop_
_entity.id
_entity.type
_entity.pdbx_description
1 polymer ?
#
loop_
_entity_poly.entity_id
_entity_poly.type
_entity_poly.pdbx_seq_one_letter_code
_entity_poly.pdbx_strand_id
1 'polypeptide(L)'
;MTHKPPDRDQDLNPAPGLGRWTVRHRIADGSLTDVVGQLLQIDDRELVLRDRRGQQHRILRSAVVASRRVPDRPPPRRRPRES
;
A
#
# COMPACT_ATOMS: atom_id res chain seq x y z
N MET A 1 20.90 11.02 -20.20
CA MET A 1 20.24 9.84 -19.62
C MET A 1 19.49 10.32 -18.39
N THR A 2 18.16 10.52 -18.48
CA THR A 2 17.40 11.16 -17.39
C THR A 2 17.13 10.13 -16.30
N HIS A 3 17.85 10.21 -15.18
CA HIS A 3 17.48 9.50 -13.96
C HIS A 3 16.28 10.26 -13.38
N LYS A 4 15.06 9.77 -13.64
CA LYS A 4 13.85 10.25 -12.97
C LYS A 4 14.12 10.20 -11.45
N PRO A 5 13.91 11.30 -10.70
CA PRO A 5 14.12 11.28 -9.26
C PRO A 5 13.28 10.16 -8.63
N PRO A 6 13.80 9.43 -7.62
CA PRO A 6 12.97 8.48 -6.90
C PRO A 6 11.81 9.25 -6.30
N ASP A 7 10.61 8.86 -6.69
CA ASP A 7 9.35 9.35 -6.17
C ASP A 7 9.43 9.31 -4.64
N ARG A 8 9.33 10.48 -3.99
CA ARG A 8 9.62 10.69 -2.55
C ARG A 8 8.59 10.05 -1.61
N ASP A 9 7.78 9.10 -2.09
CA ASP A 9 6.76 8.36 -1.34
C ASP A 9 7.29 7.04 -0.73
N GLN A 10 8.61 6.82 -0.78
CA GLN A 10 9.27 5.60 -0.29
C GLN A 10 9.39 5.53 1.24
N ASP A 11 8.52 6.21 1.99
CA ASP A 11 8.41 6.09 3.45
C ASP A 11 7.70 4.78 3.82
N LEU A 12 8.33 3.66 3.50
CA LEU A 12 7.89 2.34 3.92
C LEU A 12 8.44 2.08 5.33
N ASN A 13 8.02 2.90 6.30
CA ASN A 13 8.19 2.61 7.74
C ASN A 13 6.86 2.44 8.49
N PRO A 14 6.01 1.46 8.12
CA PRO A 14 4.93 1.04 8.98
C PRO A 14 5.46 0.28 10.19
N ALA A 15 5.14 0.75 11.39
CA ALA A 15 5.02 -0.17 12.51
C ALA A 15 4.07 -1.31 12.09
N PRO A 16 4.50 -2.59 12.13
CA PRO A 16 3.61 -3.70 11.82
C PRO A 16 2.43 -3.66 12.79
N GLY A 17 1.21 -3.81 12.28
CA GLY A 17 0.11 -4.28 13.11
C GLY A 17 -1.28 -3.65 12.97
N LEU A 18 -1.48 -2.41 12.50
CA LEU A 18 -2.83 -1.81 12.61
C LEU A 18 -3.19 -0.89 11.44
N GLY A 19 -3.44 -1.44 10.25
CA GLY A 19 -4.05 -0.67 9.17
C GLY A 19 -4.17 -1.41 7.84
N ARG A 20 -5.07 -0.91 6.99
CA ARG A 20 -5.10 -1.28 5.58
C ARG A 20 -4.06 -0.44 4.84
N TRP A 21 -3.38 -1.04 3.88
CA TRP A 21 -2.33 -0.43 3.07
C TRP A 21 -2.67 -0.64 1.61
N THR A 22 -2.35 0.36 0.79
CA THR A 22 -2.29 0.23 -0.67
C THR A 22 -0.83 0.24 -1.07
N VAL A 23 -0.41 -0.76 -1.83
CA VAL A 23 0.96 -0.88 -2.34
C VAL A 23 0.88 -0.99 -3.85
N ARG A 24 1.52 -0.03 -4.51
CA ARG A 24 1.73 -0.05 -5.95
C ARG A 24 3.07 -0.73 -6.22
N HIS A 25 3.06 -1.79 -7.02
CA HIS A 25 4.26 -2.50 -7.41
C HIS A 25 4.31 -2.82 -8.89
N ARG A 26 5.52 -3.04 -9.39
CA ARG A 26 5.77 -3.52 -10.74
C ARG A 26 5.70 -5.04 -10.79
N ILE A 27 4.96 -5.57 -11.75
CA ILE A 27 4.86 -7.02 -11.99
C ILE A 27 5.87 -7.46 -13.05
N ALA A 28 6.01 -8.78 -13.24
CA ALA A 28 7.03 -9.38 -14.12
C ALA A 28 7.01 -8.84 -15.57
N ASP A 29 5.84 -8.49 -16.07
CA ASP A 29 5.62 -7.89 -17.39
C ASP A 29 6.07 -6.42 -17.49
N GLY A 30 6.52 -5.81 -16.38
CA GLY A 30 6.92 -4.40 -16.31
C GLY A 30 5.77 -3.43 -16.06
N SER A 31 4.53 -3.91 -16.21
CA SER A 31 3.30 -3.21 -15.85
C SER A 31 3.20 -2.90 -14.34
N LEU A 32 2.38 -1.91 -13.97
CA LEU A 32 2.13 -1.52 -12.58
C LEU A 32 0.77 -2.03 -12.11
N THR A 33 0.69 -2.48 -10.87
CA THR A 33 -0.58 -2.86 -10.26
C THR A 33 -0.60 -2.50 -8.77
N ASP A 34 -1.82 -2.29 -8.27
CA ASP A 34 -2.11 -1.85 -6.92
C ASP A 34 -2.71 -3.02 -6.11
N VAL A 35 -2.12 -3.30 -4.96
CA VAL A 35 -2.61 -4.31 -4.00
C VAL A 35 -3.05 -3.59 -2.74
N VAL A 36 -4.29 -3.84 -2.32
CA VAL A 36 -4.86 -3.25 -1.10
C VAL A 36 -5.13 -4.35 -0.09
N GLY A 37 -4.58 -4.24 1.11
CA GLY A 37 -4.73 -5.28 2.12
C GLY A 37 -4.25 -4.87 3.50
N GLN A 38 -4.43 -5.76 4.46
CA GLN A 38 -3.82 -5.63 5.79
C GLN A 38 -2.33 -5.99 5.69
N LEU A 39 -1.46 -5.12 6.20
CA LEU A 39 -0.03 -5.42 6.29
C LEU A 39 0.18 -6.47 7.39
N LEU A 40 0.61 -7.66 6.99
CA LEU A 40 0.92 -8.75 7.90
C LEU A 40 2.39 -8.74 8.32
N GLN A 41 3.28 -8.49 7.35
CA GLN A 41 4.72 -8.50 7.56
C GLN A 41 5.37 -7.47 6.64
N ILE A 42 6.43 -6.87 7.14
CA ILE A 42 7.33 -6.00 6.39
C ILE A 42 8.77 -6.29 6.83
N ASP A 43 9.64 -6.42 5.84
CA ASP A 43 11.09 -6.58 5.98
C ASP A 43 11.79 -5.72 4.92
N ASP A 44 13.12 -5.65 4.98
CA ASP A 44 13.94 -4.96 4.00
C ASP A 44 13.90 -5.58 2.59
N ARG A 45 13.54 -6.87 2.46
CA ARG A 45 13.44 -7.56 1.15
C ARG A 45 12.02 -7.56 0.59
N GLU A 46 11.02 -7.76 1.43
CA GLU A 46 9.63 -7.95 0.99
C GLU A 46 8.60 -7.48 2.01
N LEU A 47 7.37 -7.28 1.52
CA LEU A 47 6.20 -7.02 2.35
C LEU A 47 5.07 -7.98 1.98
N VAL A 48 4.29 -8.34 2.98
CA VAL A 48 3.19 -9.30 2.86
C VAL A 48 1.87 -8.61 3.22
N LEU A 49 0.97 -8.54 2.25
CA LEU A 49 -0.39 -8.02 2.41
C LEU A 49 -1.40 -9.16 2.40
N ARG A 50 -2.44 -9.08 3.24
CA ARG A 50 -3.62 -9.93 3.16
C ARG A 50 -4.80 -9.14 2.60
N ASP A 51 -5.29 -9.52 1.43
CA ASP A 51 -6.50 -8.92 0.85
C ASP A 51 -7.75 -9.29 1.67
N ARG A 52 -8.86 -8.58 1.44
CA ARG A 52 -10.18 -8.89 2.03
C ARG A 52 -10.65 -10.33 1.79
N ARG A 53 -10.19 -10.98 0.71
CA ARG A 53 -10.48 -12.40 0.40
C ARG A 53 -9.64 -13.39 1.20
N GLY A 54 -8.73 -12.91 2.06
CA GLY A 54 -7.81 -13.74 2.83
C GLY A 54 -6.58 -14.20 2.04
N GLN A 55 -6.44 -13.82 0.77
CA GLN A 55 -5.26 -14.12 -0.04
C GLN A 55 -4.05 -13.30 0.41
N GLN A 56 -2.90 -13.95 0.51
CA GLN A 56 -1.64 -13.30 0.84
C GLN A 56 -0.89 -12.93 -0.43
N HIS A 57 -0.45 -11.68 -0.50
CA HIS A 57 0.33 -11.11 -1.59
C HIS A 57 1.71 -10.74 -1.06
N ARG A 58 2.74 -11.41 -1.59
CA ARG A 58 4.14 -11.11 -1.30
C ARG A 58 4.69 -10.18 -2.38
N ILE A 59 5.25 -9.06 -1.97
CA ILE A 59 5.71 -8.00 -2.85
C ILE A 59 7.16 -7.68 -2.50
N LEU A 60 8.07 -7.83 -3.47
CA LEU A 60 9.46 -7.45 -3.31
C LEU A 60 9.58 -5.95 -3.09
N ARG A 61 10.36 -5.51 -2.12
CA ARG A 61 10.55 -4.08 -1.81
C ARG A 61 11.14 -3.33 -3.01
N SER A 62 12.03 -3.97 -3.77
CA SER A 62 12.60 -3.41 -5.00
C SER A 62 11.58 -3.21 -6.13
N ALA A 63 10.44 -3.89 -6.08
CA ALA A 63 9.35 -3.73 -7.04
C ALA A 63 8.31 -2.69 -6.59
N VAL A 64 8.36 -2.25 -5.33
CA VAL A 64 7.44 -1.23 -4.79
C VAL A 64 7.77 0.11 -5.41
N VAL A 65 6.74 0.73 -5.98
CA VAL A 65 6.82 2.07 -6.55
C VAL A 65 6.25 3.10 -5.59
N ALA A 66 5.16 2.78 -4.90
CA ALA A 66 4.53 3.66 -3.92
C ALA A 66 3.79 2.82 -2.87
N SER A 67 3.66 3.36 -1.66
CA SER A 67 2.97 2.68 -0.56
C SER A 67 2.28 3.68 0.34
N ARG A 68 1.00 3.47 0.61
CA ARG A 68 0.22 4.39 1.43
C ARG A 68 -0.68 3.66 2.40
N ARG A 69 -0.72 4.13 3.65
CA ARG A 69 -1.69 3.69 4.64
C ARG A 69 -3.08 4.21 4.27
N VAL A 70 -4.05 3.30 4.22
CA VAL A 70 -5.46 3.57 4.00
C VAL A 70 -6.18 3.52 5.36
N PRO A 71 -6.86 4.61 5.78
CA PRO A 71 -7.68 4.57 6.98
C PRO A 71 -8.86 3.60 6.79
N ASP A 72 -9.10 2.74 7.77
CA ASP A 72 -10.14 1.71 7.72
C ASP A 72 -11.56 2.30 7.77
N ARG A 73 -11.71 3.51 8.30
CA ARG A 73 -13.00 4.17 8.50
C ARG A 73 -13.16 5.34 7.51
N PRO A 74 -14.19 5.33 6.63
CA PRO A 74 -14.60 6.54 5.95
C PRO A 74 -14.94 7.60 7.01
N PRO A 75 -14.53 8.88 6.85
CA PRO A 75 -15.00 9.91 7.77
C PRO A 75 -16.53 9.91 7.80
N PRO A 76 -17.17 10.07 8.98
CA PRO A 76 -18.62 10.08 9.05
C PRO A 76 -19.14 11.17 8.12
N ARG A 77 -19.98 10.79 7.15
CA ARG A 77 -20.74 11.74 6.32
C ARG A 77 -21.52 12.64 7.29
N ARG A 78 -21.11 13.91 7.42
CA ARG A 78 -21.96 14.94 8.03
C ARG A 78 -23.21 15.02 7.15
N ARG A 79 -24.34 14.50 7.64
CA ARG A 79 -25.63 14.78 7.02
C ARG A 79 -25.83 16.30 7.11
N PRO A 80 -26.19 17.01 6.03
CA PRO A 80 -26.68 18.38 6.15
C PRO A 80 -27.85 18.35 7.13
N ARG A 81 -27.73 19.13 8.22
CA ARG A 81 -28.87 19.37 9.09
C ARG A 81 -29.75 20.36 8.34
N GLU A 82 -30.77 19.85 7.68
CA GLU A 82 -31.85 20.68 7.16
C GLU A 82 -32.48 21.40 8.36
N SER A 83 -32.50 22.73 8.28
CA SER A 83 -33.25 23.62 9.17
C SER A 83 -34.58 23.96 8.52
#